data_AF-A0A059ZSU8-F1
#
_entry.id   AF-A0A059ZSU8-F1
#
_cell.length_a   1.000
_cell.length_b   1.000
_cell.length_c   1.000
_cell.angle_alpha   90.00
_cell.angle_beta   90.00
_cell.angle_gamma   90.00
#
_symmetry.space_group_name_H-M   'P 1'
#
loop_
_entity.id
_entity.type
_entity.pdbx_description
1 polymer ?
#
loop_
_entity_poly.entity_id
_entity_poly.type
_entity_poly.pdbx_seq_one_letter_code
_entity_poly.pdbx_strand_id
1 'polypeptide(L)'
;MEQPEQAISTVRPSSEDTNTATIVHLSGILFGIIVPLVLYLVKKDSASPWLRGQILEALNFQLTLLIAYLISGILSLLLVGLLFFGLLILVNLVFCILAAVQASSGADYRYPLALRLLK
;
A
#
# COMPACT_ATOMS: atom_id res chain seq x y z
N MET A 1 4.58 -27.72 37.40
CA MET A 1 3.16 -27.68 36.98
C MET A 1 3.08 -26.66 35.87
N GLU A 2 2.45 -27.05 34.77
CA GLU A 2 2.78 -26.62 33.41
C GLU A 2 2.68 -25.11 33.16
N GLN A 3 3.63 -24.59 32.36
CA GLN A 3 3.43 -23.34 31.63
C GLN A 3 2.24 -23.53 30.69
N PRO A 4 1.15 -22.75 30.78
CA PRO A 4 0.11 -22.82 29.78
C PRO A 4 0.69 -22.21 28.50
N GLU A 5 1.00 -23.09 27.55
CA GLU A 5 0.73 -22.96 26.12
C GLU A 5 0.50 -21.50 25.69
N GLN A 6 1.53 -20.85 25.14
CA GLN A 6 1.36 -19.60 24.42
C GLN A 6 0.50 -19.87 23.19
N ALA A 7 -0.82 -19.79 23.39
CA ALA A 7 -1.78 -19.66 22.32
C ALA A 7 -1.30 -18.51 21.44
N ILE A 8 -1.08 -18.79 20.15
CA ILE A 8 -0.80 -17.78 19.13
C ILE A 8 -2.06 -16.90 19.06
N SER A 9 -2.17 -15.90 19.93
CA SER A 9 -3.18 -14.88 19.76
C SER A 9 -2.75 -14.11 18.53
N THR A 10 -3.53 -14.20 17.45
CA THR A 10 -3.49 -13.22 16.38
C THR A 10 -3.89 -11.87 16.97
N VAL A 11 -2.93 -11.20 17.61
CA VAL A 11 -3.14 -9.89 18.23
C VAL A 11 -3.59 -8.98 17.10
N ARG A 12 -4.84 -8.51 17.18
CA ARG A 12 -5.36 -7.55 16.21
C ARG A 12 -4.43 -6.32 16.21
N PRO A 13 -4.17 -5.71 15.05
CA PRO A 13 -3.41 -4.46 14.99
C PRO A 13 -4.05 -3.40 15.88
N SER A 14 -3.22 -2.52 16.45
CA SER A 14 -3.71 -1.42 17.28
C SER A 14 -4.51 -0.42 16.44
N SER A 15 -5.38 0.36 17.06
CA SER A 15 -6.13 1.42 16.36
C SER A 15 -5.20 2.47 15.73
N GLU A 16 -4.03 2.72 16.31
CA GLU A 16 -3.01 3.60 15.71
C GLU A 16 -2.47 3.00 14.42
N ASP A 17 -2.16 1.69 14.42
CA ASP A 17 -1.67 0.98 13.24
C ASP A 17 -2.72 0.98 12.14
N THR A 18 -3.98 0.62 12.43
CA THR A 18 -5.04 0.59 11.41
C THR A 18 -5.32 1.98 10.83
N ASN A 19 -5.33 3.02 11.66
CA ASN A 19 -5.48 4.40 11.20
C ASN A 19 -4.31 4.83 10.31
N THR A 20 -3.07 4.51 10.73
CA THR A 20 -1.86 4.83 9.98
C THR A 20 -1.84 4.10 8.63
N ALA A 21 -2.20 2.82 8.60
CA ALA A 21 -2.31 2.04 7.37
C ALA A 21 -3.42 2.58 6.44
N THR A 22 -4.57 2.96 7.00
CA THR A 22 -5.65 3.58 6.22
C THR A 22 -5.17 4.86 5.53
N ILE A 23 -4.47 5.72 6.27
CA ILE A 23 -3.88 6.96 5.73
C ILE A 23 -2.84 6.64 4.64
N VAL A 24 -1.96 5.66 4.86
CA VAL A 24 -0.92 5.35 3.88
C VAL A 24 -1.52 4.91 2.54
N HIS A 25 -2.58 4.09 2.56
CA HIS A 25 -3.27 3.67 1.33
C HIS A 25 -4.02 4.83 0.65
N LEU A 26 -4.79 5.63 1.40
CA LEU A 26 -5.53 6.76 0.83
C LEU A 26 -4.61 7.84 0.28
N SER A 27 -3.49 8.10 0.97
CA SER A 27 -2.51 9.09 0.54
C SER A 27 -1.90 8.78 -0.84
N GLY A 28 -1.83 7.50 -1.22
CA GLY A 28 -1.36 7.07 -2.54
C GLY A 28 -2.23 7.60 -3.70
N ILE A 29 -3.48 8.00 -3.44
CA ILE A 29 -4.36 8.59 -4.46
C ILE A 29 -3.83 9.97 -4.91
N LEU A 30 -3.40 10.80 -3.96
CA LEU A 30 -3.01 12.20 -4.21
C LEU A 30 -1.50 12.41 -4.26
N PHE A 31 -0.75 11.67 -3.45
CA PHE A 31 0.68 11.90 -3.20
C PHE A 31 1.58 10.79 -3.76
N GLY A 32 1.00 9.74 -4.35
CA GLY A 32 1.75 8.64 -4.95
C GLY A 32 2.74 7.99 -3.98
N ILE A 33 4.00 7.89 -4.39
CA ILE A 33 5.07 7.24 -3.61
C ILE A 33 5.49 8.02 -2.36
N ILE A 34 5.19 9.32 -2.26
CA ILE A 34 5.85 10.21 -1.29
C ILE A 34 5.50 9.80 0.14
N VAL A 35 4.21 9.72 0.46
CA VAL A 35 3.75 9.39 1.81
C VAL A 35 4.16 7.97 2.25
N PRO A 36 3.91 6.90 1.48
CA PRO A 36 4.36 5.56 1.88
C PRO A 36 5.89 5.46 2.03
N LEU A 37 6.67 6.18 1.20
CA LEU A 37 8.13 6.19 1.32
C LEU A 37 8.59 6.91 2.59
N VAL A 38 8.06 8.10 2.86
CA VAL A 38 8.40 8.85 4.08
C VAL A 38 8.01 8.05 5.31
N LEU A 39 6.81 7.45 5.32
CA LEU A 39 6.32 6.68 6.44
C LEU A 39 7.13 5.40 6.66
N TYR A 40 7.58 4.74 5.58
CA TYR A 40 8.54 3.65 5.67
C TYR A 40 9.83 4.12 6.33
N LEU A 41 10.44 5.21 5.88
CA LEU A 41 11.70 5.69 6.44
C LEU A 41 11.59 6.11 7.90
N VAL A 42 10.48 6.72 8.30
CA VAL A 42 10.24 7.18 9.68
C VAL A 42 9.90 6.02 10.62
N LYS A 43 9.08 5.06 10.17
CA LYS A 43 8.59 3.96 11.02
C LYS A 43 9.29 2.61 10.80
N LYS A 44 10.29 2.48 9.90
CA LYS A 44 10.92 1.18 9.55
C LYS A 44 11.42 0.36 10.73
N ASP A 45 11.87 1.01 11.81
CA ASP A 45 12.46 0.36 12.98
C ASP A 45 11.47 0.24 14.16
N SER A 46 10.33 0.94 14.11
CA SER A 46 9.38 1.07 15.22
C SER A 46 7.95 0.61 14.91
N ALA A 47 7.58 0.47 13.63
CA ALA A 47 6.29 -0.07 13.22
C ALA A 47 6.12 -1.52 13.66
N SER A 48 4.89 -1.89 14.01
CA SER A 48 4.52 -3.30 14.14
C SER A 48 4.77 -4.05 12.82
N PRO A 49 5.02 -5.38 12.86
CA PRO A 49 5.21 -6.17 11.64
C PRO A 49 4.05 -6.03 10.65
N TRP A 50 2.81 -5.96 11.16
CA TRP A 50 1.62 -5.75 10.34
C TRP A 50 1.62 -4.37 9.67
N LEU A 51 1.84 -3.29 10.43
CA LEU A 51 1.85 -1.94 9.88
C LEU A 51 2.97 -1.77 8.85
N ARG A 52 4.17 -2.28 9.13
CA ARG A 52 5.29 -2.25 8.18
C ARG A 52 4.94 -2.99 6.90
N GLY A 53 4.22 -4.10 6.98
CA GLY A 53 3.67 -4.81 5.84
C GLY A 53 2.77 -3.94 4.97
N GLN A 54 1.81 -3.24 5.57
CA GLN A 54 0.88 -2.35 4.84
C GLN A 54 1.61 -1.15 4.21
N ILE A 55 2.57 -0.55 4.91
CA ILE A 55 3.41 0.53 4.38
C ILE A 55 4.20 0.06 3.15
N LEU A 56 4.88 -1.09 3.23
CA LEU A 56 5.65 -1.64 2.12
C LEU A 56 4.77 -2.05 0.94
N GLU A 57 3.59 -2.60 1.21
CA GLU A 57 2.64 -3.00 0.18
C GLU A 57 2.08 -1.78 -0.56
N ALA A 58 1.74 -0.69 0.15
CA ALA A 58 1.37 0.59 -0.46
C ALA A 58 2.53 1.19 -1.28
N LEU A 59 3.75 1.18 -0.74
CA LEU A 59 4.94 1.71 -1.42
C LEU A 59 5.23 0.95 -2.73
N ASN A 60 5.18 -0.38 -2.68
CA ASN A 60 5.36 -1.25 -3.84
C ASN A 60 4.29 -1.01 -4.92
N PHE A 61 3.02 -0.84 -4.52
CA PHE A 61 1.95 -0.52 -5.45
C PHE A 61 2.16 0.84 -6.12
N GLN A 62 2.49 1.88 -5.35
CA GLN A 62 2.73 3.22 -5.90
C GLN A 62 3.96 3.25 -6.82
N LEU A 63 5.01 2.48 -6.52
CA LEU A 63 6.15 2.30 -7.41
C LEU A 63 5.75 1.57 -8.70
N THR A 64 4.85 0.59 -8.60
CA THR A 64 4.31 -0.11 -9.78
C THR A 64 3.51 0.84 -10.68
N LEU A 65 2.66 1.67 -10.10
CA LEU A 65 1.92 2.70 -10.85
C LEU A 65 2.84 3.73 -11.46
N LEU A 66 3.89 4.16 -10.75
CA LEU A 66 4.89 5.08 -11.30
C LEU A 66 5.54 4.51 -12.57
N ILE A 67 5.95 3.24 -12.54
CA ILE A 67 6.50 2.56 -13.73
C ILE A 67 5.45 2.52 -14.85
N ALA A 68 4.20 2.17 -14.54
CA ALA A 68 3.13 2.14 -15.53
C ALA A 68 2.83 3.52 -16.15
N TYR A 69 2.89 4.59 -15.36
CA TYR A 69 2.75 5.96 -15.85
C TYR A 69 3.90 6.37 -16.75
N LEU A 70 5.14 6.00 -16.42
CA LEU A 70 6.31 6.26 -17.27
C LEU A 70 6.18 5.54 -18.64
N ILE A 71 5.77 4.27 -18.63
CA ILE A 71 5.51 3.50 -19.86
C ILE A 71 4.39 4.16 -20.67
N SER A 72 3.29 4.56 -20.02
CA SER A 72 2.16 5.23 -20.67
C SER A 72 2.57 6.58 -21.25
N GLY A 73 3.46 7.32 -20.58
CA GLY A 73 4.05 8.56 -21.06
C GLY A 73 4.85 8.37 -22.34
N ILE A 74 5.68 7.33 -22.43
CA ILE A 74 6.41 6.99 -23.67
C ILE A 74 5.41 6.63 -24.78
N LEU A 75 4.39 5.82 -24.47
CA LEU A 75 3.39 5.38 -25.43
C LEU A 75 2.44 6.51 -25.87
N SER A 76 2.40 7.63 -25.14
CA SER A 76 1.60 8.80 -25.50
C SER A 76 2.07 9.46 -26.81
N LEU A 77 3.33 9.25 -27.20
CA LEU A 77 3.86 9.65 -28.51
C LEU A 77 3.09 9.01 -29.68
N LEU A 78 2.43 7.87 -29.43
CA LEU A 78 1.57 7.15 -30.38
C LEU A 78 0.09 7.41 -30.15
N LEU A 79 -0.29 8.42 -29.35
CA LEU A 79 -1.65 8.75 -28.89
C LEU A 79 -2.34 7.69 -28.02
N VAL A 80 -1.97 6.41 -28.13
CA VAL A 80 -2.55 5.30 -27.34
C VAL A 80 -2.28 5.45 -25.84
N GLY A 81 -1.11 6.01 -25.46
CA GLY A 81 -0.76 6.22 -24.05
C GLY A 81 -1.73 7.10 -23.27
N LEU A 82 -2.46 8.02 -23.92
CA LEU A 82 -3.42 8.89 -23.25
C LEU A 82 -4.59 8.11 -22.63
N LEU A 83 -5.03 7.03 -23.28
CA LEU A 83 -6.10 6.17 -22.75
C LEU A 83 -5.65 5.41 -21.49
N PHE A 84 -4.38 5.01 -21.44
CA PHE A 84 -3.81 4.31 -20.29
C PHE A 84 -3.73 5.19 -19.04
N PHE A 85 -3.48 6.50 -19.16
CA PHE A 85 -3.48 7.40 -18.01
C PHE A 85 -4.82 7.39 -17.26
N GLY A 86 -5.94 7.48 -17.99
CA GLY A 86 -7.27 7.41 -17.38
C GLY A 86 -7.52 6.09 -16.66
N LEU A 87 -7.11 4.97 -17.28
CA LEU A 87 -7.22 3.65 -16.66
C LEU A 87 -6.37 3.53 -15.39
N LEU A 88 -5.13 4.03 -15.41
CA LEU A 88 -4.22 3.98 -14.26
C LEU A 88 -4.73 4.81 -13.08
N ILE A 89 -5.32 5.98 -13.33
CA ILE A 89 -5.98 6.79 -12.29
C ILE A 89 -7.11 6.00 -11.64
N LEU A 90 -7.96 5.36 -12.44
CA LEU A 90 -9.08 4.55 -11.94
C LEU A 90 -8.59 3.35 -11.13
N VAL A 91 -7.58 2.63 -11.62
CA VAL A 91 -6.96 1.49 -10.92
C VAL A 91 -6.37 1.93 -9.58
N ASN A 92 -5.64 3.05 -9.55
CA ASN A 92 -5.09 3.62 -8.32
C ASN A 92 -6.19 3.92 -7.31
N LEU A 93 -7.23 4.65 -7.75
CA LEU A 93 -8.34 5.06 -6.90
C LEU A 93 -9.05 3.86 -6.28
N VAL A 94 -9.48 2.90 -7.12
CA VAL A 94 -10.25 1.73 -6.67
C VAL A 94 -9.43 0.90 -5.68
N PHE A 95 -8.19 0.56 -6.01
CA PHE A 95 -7.40 -0.29 -5.13
C PHE A 95 -6.94 0.40 -3.85
N CYS A 96 -6.64 1.70 -3.88
CA CYS A 96 -6.34 2.44 -2.65
C CYS A 96 -7.55 2.50 -1.71
N ILE A 97 -8.77 2.68 -2.24
CA ILE A 97 -9.99 2.63 -1.42
C ILE A 97 -10.20 1.23 -0.83
N LEU A 98 -10.10 0.17 -1.63
CA LEU A 98 -10.25 -1.20 -1.12
C LEU A 98 -9.21 -1.55 -0.06
N ALA A 99 -7.96 -1.13 -0.26
CA ALA A 99 -6.89 -1.31 0.71
C ALA A 99 -7.16 -0.54 2.00
N ALA A 100 -7.59 0.71 1.90
CA ALA A 100 -7.93 1.53 3.06
C ALA A 100 -9.10 0.93 3.86
N VAL A 101 -10.15 0.45 3.18
CA VAL A 101 -11.29 -0.20 3.86
C VAL A 101 -10.84 -1.45 4.58
N GLN A 102 -10.07 -2.34 3.95
CA GLN A 102 -9.56 -3.55 4.62
C GLN A 102 -8.61 -3.22 5.77
N ALA A 103 -7.65 -2.32 5.57
CA ALA A 103 -6.70 -1.90 6.59
C ALA A 103 -7.40 -1.25 7.79
N SER A 104 -8.49 -0.50 7.58
CA SER A 104 -9.27 0.10 8.68
C SER A 104 -9.89 -0.93 9.61
N SER A 105 -10.16 -2.15 9.11
CA SER A 105 -10.64 -3.28 9.91
C SER A 105 -9.53 -4.14 10.52
N GLY A 106 -8.25 -3.78 10.29
CA GLY A 106 -7.09 -4.56 10.68
C GLY A 106 -6.84 -5.81 9.81
N ALA A 107 -7.52 -5.92 8.68
CA ALA A 107 -7.28 -6.98 7.71
C ALA A 107 -6.05 -6.66 6.84
N ASP A 108 -5.32 -7.70 6.45
CA ASP A 108 -4.24 -7.54 5.48
C ASP A 108 -4.78 -7.31 4.08
N TYR A 109 -4.32 -6.23 3.43
CA TYR A 109 -4.53 -6.04 2.00
C TYR A 109 -3.27 -6.38 1.21
N ARG A 110 -3.46 -7.00 0.04
CA ARG A 110 -2.41 -7.19 -0.97
C ARG A 110 -2.92 -6.66 -2.30
N TYR A 111 -2.20 -5.69 -2.87
CA TYR A 111 -2.54 -5.17 -4.19
C TYR A 111 -2.33 -6.26 -5.24
N PRO A 112 -3.36 -6.61 -6.04
CA PRO A 112 -3.23 -7.69 -7.03
C PRO A 112 -2.15 -7.42 -8.09
N LEU A 113 -1.96 -6.14 -8.44
CA LEU A 113 -1.05 -5.71 -9.49
C LEU A 113 0.29 -5.18 -8.96
N ALA A 114 0.56 -5.22 -7.65
CA ALA A 114 1.80 -4.65 -7.11
C ALA A 114 3.03 -5.55 -7.34
N LEU A 115 4.08 -4.94 -7.89
CA LEU A 115 5.42 -5.50 -7.92
C LEU A 115 6.07 -5.34 -6.55
N ARG A 116 6.41 -6.46 -5.89
CA ARG A 116 7.00 -6.49 -4.54
C ARG A 116 8.51 -6.27 -4.59
N LEU A 117 8.91 -5.05 -4.92
CA LEU A 117 10.29 -4.62 -5.09
C LEU A 117 11.03 -4.46 -3.75
N LEU A 118 10.30 -4.03 -2.71
CA LEU A 118 10.80 -3.85 -1.34
C LEU A 118 10.24 -4.92 -0.40
N LYS A 119 11.07 -5.37 0.56
CA LYS A 119 10.78 -6.45 1.54
C LYS A 119 11.03 -6.02 2.97
#